data_AF-A0A2Z6CYJ0-F1
#
_entry.id   AF-A0A2Z6CYJ0-F1
#
_cell.length_a   1.000
_cell.length_b   1.000
_cell.length_c   1.000
_cell.angle_alpha   90.00
_cell.angle_beta   90.00
_cell.angle_gamma   90.00
#
_symmetry.space_group_name_H-M   'P 1'
#
loop_
_entity.id
_entity.type
_entity.pdbx_description
1 polymer ?
#
loop_
_entity_poly.entity_id
_entity_poly.type
_entity_poly.pdbx_seq_one_letter_code
_entity_poly.pdbx_strand_id
1 'polypeptide(L)'
;MLYLAEVQKQKGGLLSGGSKTELKLLACQRTDQNWSTVSEEVITAEEASKLNDGALVLVELNPNRQVQRIQEAGRPLVNILQNFSRQLEKFKLKEDEIDQWKQSLTFQAQEMNRREMEMEARLEQLQQMEDDCQRLDEQKQEVDSSREEIEKLQAEIERNRQELEGAWEHLRGEQRRLEERQAEAQQGNVLDEEQSRVMSELLNRLSSRVAPTETVREHLHLAFELIEQQQATLNPHWEKLEQQKTLATQQQEEVERLAQSLGDRQNEWQQAHNFIEQQTTQLKINQATITSKQESARLVKEQLQYQDDLYQKINYLSASAGDISGQKVDLEALEKMPLDELQKIVQDLIKKLEIDSSFVQEQEQELQYKQADIEELQKKLSQASDQDHINLEMELADEKDHYQMLNKTLEGQRRSLLQRDKALKQHQNILLRRQGQPVPNTEEENTVDFAPILLQIDSQRQQQSQELQKLEQDIEQMRSAIDLDQGMIDNQAHDLENKQQEIKTLEANLQSLRTATAECWVRVNLYQEALQPIQDSLDSLRQKLQGINDSLAQVQEVGDYQLQTISEMRQTLQNLISQPELIAS
;
A
#
# COMPACT_ATOMS: atom_id res chain seq x y z
N MET A 1 49.10 -32.07 14.43
CA MET A 1 48.35 -30.80 14.52
C MET A 1 49.10 -29.76 13.70
N LEU A 2 48.39 -28.92 12.95
CA LEU A 2 49.00 -27.94 12.06
C LEU A 2 49.20 -26.60 12.79
N TYR A 3 50.40 -26.05 12.70
CA TYR A 3 50.79 -24.79 13.31
C TYR A 3 51.29 -23.81 12.27
N LEU A 4 51.04 -22.52 12.48
CA LEU A 4 51.72 -21.43 11.81
C LEU A 4 52.90 -21.02 12.68
N ALA A 5 54.09 -20.98 12.09
CA ALA A 5 55.32 -20.65 12.79
C ALA A 5 56.18 -19.68 11.98
N GLU A 6 57.01 -18.92 12.68
CA GLU A 6 58.03 -18.06 12.10
C GLU A 6 59.41 -18.72 12.23
N VAL A 7 60.17 -18.74 11.13
CA VAL A 7 61.55 -19.23 11.14
C VAL A 7 62.45 -18.18 11.79
N GLN A 8 63.17 -18.58 12.84
CA GLN A 8 64.17 -17.74 13.52
C GLN A 8 65.56 -18.39 13.41
N LYS A 9 66.52 -17.67 12.83
CA LYS A 9 67.91 -18.12 12.73
C LYS A 9 68.75 -17.42 13.80
N GLN A 10 69.14 -18.17 14.82
CA GLN A 10 70.07 -17.63 15.81
C GLN A 10 71.49 -17.62 15.22
N LYS A 11 72.14 -16.44 15.23
CA LYS A 11 73.56 -16.32 14.91
C LYS A 11 74.38 -16.98 16.03
N GLY A 12 75.04 -18.08 15.72
CA GLY A 12 75.88 -18.81 16.67
C GLY A 12 77.02 -17.94 17.20
N GLY A 13 77.16 -17.87 18.53
CA GLY A 13 78.32 -17.29 19.18
C GLY A 13 79.60 -18.10 18.91
N LEU A 14 80.74 -17.43 18.99
CA LEU A 14 82.11 -17.80 18.54
C LEU A 14 82.66 -19.19 18.95
N LEU A 15 81.93 -20.02 19.69
CA LEU A 15 82.40 -21.31 20.23
C LEU A 15 81.51 -22.52 19.89
N SER A 16 80.44 -22.35 19.09
CA SER A 16 79.54 -23.43 18.66
C SER A 16 79.29 -23.35 17.16
N GLY A 17 80.02 -24.14 16.37
CA GLY A 17 80.04 -24.13 14.90
C GLY A 17 78.80 -24.70 14.21
N GLY A 18 77.60 -24.18 14.52
CA GLY A 18 76.37 -24.51 13.81
C GLY A 18 75.30 -23.45 14.00
N SER A 19 74.78 -22.89 12.90
CA SER A 19 73.62 -22.00 12.91
C SER A 19 72.36 -22.79 13.29
N LYS A 20 71.86 -22.61 14.51
CA LYS A 20 70.62 -23.26 14.94
C LYS A 20 69.42 -22.52 14.35
N THR A 21 68.57 -23.28 13.65
CA THR A 21 67.31 -22.77 13.11
C THR A 21 66.18 -23.26 14.02
N GLU A 22 65.38 -22.31 14.47
CA GLU A 22 64.30 -22.50 15.41
C GLU A 22 62.98 -22.04 14.77
N LEU A 23 61.87 -22.66 15.18
CA LEU A 23 60.52 -22.34 14.73
C LEU A 23 59.73 -21.79 15.91
N LYS A 24 59.37 -20.52 15.85
CA LYS A 24 58.51 -19.88 16.85
C LYS A 24 57.06 -20.11 16.46
N LEU A 25 56.32 -20.90 17.26
CA LEU A 25 54.91 -21.19 17.00
C LEU A 25 54.05 -19.94 17.29
N LEU A 26 53.16 -19.58 16.36
CA LEU A 26 52.30 -18.39 16.46
C LEU A 26 50.82 -18.77 16.65
N ALA A 27 50.34 -19.72 15.86
CA ALA A 27 48.94 -20.15 15.90
C ALA A 27 48.82 -21.65 15.59
N CYS A 28 47.77 -22.29 16.13
CA CYS A 28 47.43 -23.68 15.87
C CYS A 28 46.05 -23.75 15.22
N GLN A 29 45.93 -24.58 14.20
CA GLN A 29 44.64 -24.96 13.64
C GLN A 29 43.93 -25.94 14.59
N ARG A 30 42.75 -25.56 15.07
CA ARG A 30 41.82 -26.39 15.84
C ARG A 30 40.87 -27.12 14.90
N THR A 31 39.95 -27.89 15.45
CA THR A 31 38.87 -28.52 14.67
C THR A 31 38.10 -27.48 13.87
N ASP A 32 37.68 -27.85 12.66
CA ASP A 32 36.90 -27.02 11.73
C ASP A 32 37.63 -25.79 11.15
N GLN A 33 38.94 -25.92 10.89
CA GLN A 33 39.79 -24.90 10.25
C GLN A 33 39.95 -23.58 11.02
N ASN A 34 39.49 -23.50 12.27
CA ASN A 34 39.66 -22.34 13.11
C ASN A 34 41.09 -22.23 13.64
N TRP A 35 41.67 -21.03 13.60
CA TRP A 35 43.02 -20.77 14.10
C TRP A 35 42.95 -20.11 15.47
N SER A 36 43.67 -20.67 16.44
CA SER A 36 43.82 -20.09 17.78
C SER A 36 45.27 -19.72 18.01
N THR A 37 45.53 -18.59 18.68
CA THR A 37 46.88 -18.21 19.10
C THR A 37 47.44 -19.26 20.07
N VAL A 38 48.75 -19.48 20.00
CA VAL A 38 49.47 -20.38 20.89
C VAL A 38 50.52 -19.55 21.62
N SER A 39 50.85 -19.92 22.85
CA SER A 39 52.03 -19.37 23.53
C SER A 39 53.25 -19.56 22.63
N GLU A 40 54.06 -18.51 22.49
CA GLU A 40 55.20 -18.41 21.55
C GLU A 40 56.34 -19.40 21.86
N GLU A 41 56.03 -20.69 21.77
CA GLU A 41 56.91 -21.79 22.05
C GLU A 41 57.84 -22.02 20.86
N VAL A 42 59.11 -22.29 21.15
CA VAL A 42 60.16 -22.41 20.15
C VAL A 42 60.57 -23.86 19.99
N ILE A 43 60.50 -24.39 18.78
CA ILE A 43 60.85 -25.77 18.45
C ILE A 43 62.07 -25.78 17.52
N THR A 44 63.08 -26.57 17.85
CA THR A 44 64.28 -26.70 17.01
C THR A 44 63.97 -27.54 15.77
N ALA A 45 64.29 -27.05 14.58
CA ALA A 45 63.99 -27.75 13.33
C ALA A 45 65.11 -27.55 12.29
N GLU A 46 65.98 -28.55 12.15
CA GLU A 46 67.12 -28.50 11.21
C GLU A 46 66.67 -28.46 9.73
N GLU A 47 65.50 -29.02 9.42
CA GLU A 47 64.88 -29.02 8.08
C GLU A 47 64.48 -27.61 7.60
N ALA A 48 64.28 -26.66 8.52
CA ALA A 48 63.96 -25.26 8.22
C ALA A 48 65.19 -24.41 7.85
N SER A 49 66.42 -24.95 7.95
CA SER A 49 67.67 -24.22 7.69
C SER A 49 67.77 -23.63 6.28
N LYS A 50 67.06 -24.22 5.31
CA LYS A 50 66.98 -23.79 3.90
C LYS A 50 66.05 -22.61 3.66
N LEU A 51 65.20 -22.25 4.62
CA LEU A 51 64.22 -21.16 4.53
C LEU A 51 64.81 -19.85 5.07
N ASN A 52 64.30 -18.70 4.65
CA ASN A 52 64.85 -17.41 5.08
C ASN A 52 64.46 -17.08 6.54
N ASP A 53 65.29 -16.29 7.21
CA ASP A 53 64.98 -15.77 8.55
C ASP A 53 63.73 -14.86 8.48
N GLY A 54 62.79 -15.01 9.43
CA GLY A 54 61.49 -14.33 9.42
C GLY A 54 60.44 -14.92 8.47
N ALA A 55 60.73 -16.03 7.77
CA ALA A 55 59.76 -16.65 6.88
C ALA A 55 58.61 -17.34 7.66
N LEU A 56 57.37 -17.11 7.21
CA LEU A 56 56.20 -17.80 7.76
C LEU A 56 56.03 -19.18 7.12
N VAL A 57 55.89 -20.20 7.97
CA VAL A 57 55.79 -21.60 7.57
C VAL A 57 54.63 -22.29 8.29
N LEU A 58 54.02 -23.25 7.61
CA LEU A 58 53.07 -24.17 8.21
C LEU A 58 53.80 -25.46 8.59
N VAL A 59 53.66 -25.85 9.85
CA VAL A 59 54.42 -26.93 10.48
C VAL A 59 53.44 -27.94 11.05
N GLU A 60 53.56 -29.19 10.62
CA GLU A 60 52.80 -30.29 11.20
C GLU A 60 53.61 -30.94 12.32
N LEU A 61 53.08 -30.87 13.54
CA LEU A 61 53.69 -31.47 14.73
C LEU A 61 52.97 -32.75 15.13
N ASN A 62 53.75 -33.77 15.47
CA ASN A 62 53.24 -35.00 16.07
C ASN A 62 52.85 -34.79 17.57
N PRO A 63 52.19 -35.75 18.22
CA PRO A 63 51.84 -35.66 19.64
C PRO A 63 53.06 -35.46 20.57
N ASN A 64 54.26 -35.84 20.13
CA ASN A 64 55.52 -35.68 20.86
C ASN A 64 56.23 -34.35 20.54
N ARG A 65 55.56 -33.39 19.88
CA ARG A 65 56.08 -32.06 19.48
C ARG A 65 57.29 -32.08 18.56
N GLN A 66 57.45 -33.14 17.79
CA GLN A 66 58.46 -33.22 16.73
C GLN A 66 57.84 -32.81 15.38
N VAL A 67 58.65 -32.13 14.57
CA VAL A 67 58.30 -31.71 13.22
C VAL A 67 58.16 -32.93 12.32
N GLN A 68 57.00 -33.08 11.68
CA GLN A 68 56.75 -34.09 10.66
C GLN A 68 56.84 -33.51 9.24
N ARG A 69 56.41 -32.26 9.06
CA ARG A 69 56.40 -31.60 7.75
C ARG A 69 56.47 -30.08 7.91
N ILE A 70 57.25 -29.43 7.04
CA ILE A 70 57.34 -27.96 6.91
C ILE A 70 56.97 -27.57 5.49
N GLN A 71 56.14 -26.54 5.34
CA GLN A 71 55.80 -25.94 4.05
C GLN A 71 55.70 -24.41 4.17
N GLU A 72 56.01 -23.68 3.10
CA GLU A 72 55.85 -22.22 3.08
C GLU A 72 54.37 -21.82 3.26
N ALA A 73 54.11 -20.83 4.12
CA ALA A 73 52.75 -20.46 4.49
C ALA A 73 52.07 -19.50 3.49
N GLY A 74 52.80 -18.89 2.55
CA GLY A 74 52.27 -17.82 1.68
C GLY A 74 51.00 -18.19 0.92
N ARG A 75 51.06 -19.18 0.01
CA ARG A 75 49.89 -19.62 -0.77
C ARG A 75 48.77 -20.22 0.11
N PRO A 76 49.08 -21.11 1.08
CA PRO A 76 48.05 -21.62 1.99
C PRO A 76 47.33 -20.54 2.80
N LEU A 77 48.03 -19.52 3.31
CA LEU A 77 47.42 -18.42 4.07
C LEU A 77 46.52 -17.55 3.19
N VAL A 78 46.92 -17.26 1.95
CA VAL A 78 46.06 -16.54 0.99
C VAL A 78 44.76 -17.32 0.74
N ASN A 79 44.85 -18.64 0.54
CA ASN A 79 43.65 -19.47 0.36
C ASN A 79 42.76 -19.50 1.61
N ILE A 80 43.35 -19.55 2.80
CA ILE A 80 42.61 -19.50 4.08
C ILE A 80 41.89 -18.15 4.23
N LEU A 81 42.56 -17.03 3.96
CA LEU A 81 41.97 -15.69 4.01
C LEU A 81 40.85 -15.50 2.97
N GLN A 82 41.05 -15.99 1.74
CA GLN A 82 40.00 -15.99 0.71
C GLN A 82 38.79 -16.83 1.13
N ASN A 83 39.00 -17.99 1.74
CA ASN A 83 37.92 -18.83 2.24
C ASN A 83 37.16 -18.17 3.42
N PHE A 84 37.87 -17.55 4.36
CA PHE A 84 37.25 -16.79 5.45
C PHE A 84 36.44 -15.60 4.92
N SER A 85 36.95 -14.85 3.94
CA SER A 85 36.20 -13.75 3.31
C SER A 85 34.90 -14.25 2.68
N ARG A 86 34.96 -15.35 1.91
CA ARG A 86 33.78 -15.96 1.30
C ARG A 86 32.79 -16.51 2.33
N GLN A 87 33.27 -17.07 3.45
CA GLN A 87 32.41 -17.54 4.52
C GLN A 87 31.74 -16.38 5.25
N LEU A 88 32.46 -15.29 5.50
CA LEU A 88 31.92 -14.08 6.12
C LEU A 88 30.81 -13.47 5.26
N GLU A 89 31.02 -13.37 3.94
CA GLU A 89 29.99 -12.95 2.99
C GLU A 89 28.75 -13.85 3.05
N LYS A 90 28.93 -15.18 3.10
CA LYS A 90 27.81 -16.13 3.24
C LYS A 90 27.08 -16.00 4.57
N PHE A 91 27.79 -15.70 5.67
CA PHE A 91 27.15 -15.48 6.96
C PHE A 91 26.32 -14.20 6.97
N LYS A 92 26.81 -13.11 6.35
CA LYS A 92 26.04 -11.88 6.17
C LYS A 92 24.76 -12.13 5.36
N LEU A 93 24.84 -12.84 4.23
CA LEU A 93 23.66 -13.20 3.45
C LEU A 93 22.63 -14.00 4.26
N LYS A 94 23.09 -14.94 5.10
CA LYS A 94 22.20 -15.70 5.99
C LYS A 94 21.60 -14.85 7.12
N GLU A 95 22.36 -13.87 7.61
CA GLU A 95 21.88 -12.91 8.61
C GLU A 95 20.75 -12.05 8.01
N ASP A 96 20.94 -11.57 6.78
CA ASP A 96 19.91 -10.85 6.01
C ASP A 96 18.66 -11.72 5.78
N GLU A 97 18.83 -13.00 5.41
CA GLU A 97 17.72 -13.96 5.27
C GLU A 97 16.98 -14.18 6.59
N ILE A 98 17.71 -14.32 7.71
CA ILE A 98 17.13 -14.48 9.04
C ILE A 98 16.34 -13.23 9.43
N ASP A 99 16.84 -12.04 9.13
CA ASP A 99 16.13 -10.79 9.43
C ASP A 99 14.88 -10.62 8.57
N GLN A 100 14.91 -11.02 7.30
CA GLN A 100 13.70 -11.12 6.46
C GLN A 100 12.68 -12.13 7.04
N TRP A 101 13.14 -13.26 7.55
CA TRP A 101 12.26 -14.23 8.22
C TRP A 101 11.67 -13.68 9.52
N LYS A 102 12.45 -12.95 10.33
CA LYS A 102 11.93 -12.27 11.54
C LYS A 102 10.87 -11.23 11.20
N GLN A 103 11.08 -10.44 10.15
CA GLN A 103 10.10 -9.47 9.67
C GLN A 103 8.82 -10.18 9.23
N SER A 104 8.95 -11.25 8.45
CA SER A 104 7.81 -12.06 8.00
C SER A 104 7.04 -12.69 9.17
N LEU A 105 7.74 -13.22 10.17
CA LEU A 105 7.13 -13.81 11.37
C LEU A 105 6.43 -12.74 12.22
N THR A 106 7.02 -11.55 12.32
CA THR A 106 6.42 -10.42 13.04
C THR A 106 5.12 -9.98 12.36
N PHE A 107 5.13 -9.87 11.04
CA PHE A 107 3.94 -9.57 10.25
C PHE A 107 2.86 -10.66 10.43
N GLN A 108 3.24 -11.93 10.39
CA GLN A 108 2.31 -13.04 10.63
C GLN A 108 1.72 -13.01 12.05
N ALA A 109 2.52 -12.69 13.06
CA ALA A 109 2.03 -12.56 14.44
C ALA A 109 1.06 -11.38 14.60
N GLN A 110 1.35 -10.24 13.95
CA GLN A 110 0.44 -9.10 13.94
C GLN A 110 -0.88 -9.42 13.25
N GLU A 111 -0.85 -10.10 12.10
CA GLU A 111 -2.05 -10.55 11.40
C GLU A 111 -2.85 -11.58 12.21
N MET A 112 -2.16 -12.48 12.92
CA MET A 112 -2.82 -13.46 13.80
C MET A 112 -3.54 -12.75 14.96
N ASN A 113 -2.87 -11.81 15.64
CA ASN A 113 -3.49 -11.00 16.70
C ASN A 113 -4.68 -10.19 16.18
N ARG A 114 -4.57 -9.62 14.96
CA ARG A 114 -5.68 -8.90 14.31
C ARG A 114 -6.89 -9.81 14.10
N ARG A 115 -6.66 -11.03 13.61
CA ARG A 115 -7.72 -12.04 13.41
C ARG A 115 -8.31 -12.52 14.73
N GLU A 116 -7.49 -12.67 15.77
CA GLU A 116 -7.95 -13.05 17.10
C GLU A 116 -8.89 -11.99 17.68
N MET A 117 -8.50 -10.71 17.63
CA MET A 117 -9.36 -9.60 18.04
C MET A 117 -10.66 -9.53 17.22
N GLU A 118 -10.59 -9.77 15.91
CA GLU A 118 -11.80 -9.81 15.06
C GLU A 118 -12.72 -10.98 15.44
N MET A 119 -12.17 -12.15 15.75
CA MET A 119 -12.94 -13.30 16.21
C MET A 119 -13.57 -13.06 17.59
N GLU A 120 -12.84 -12.45 18.52
CA GLU A 120 -13.34 -12.09 19.85
C GLU A 120 -14.50 -11.10 19.75
N ALA A 121 -14.36 -10.05 18.93
CA ALA A 121 -15.45 -9.10 18.67
C ALA A 121 -16.68 -9.79 18.04
N ARG A 122 -16.49 -10.77 17.14
CA ARG A 122 -17.61 -11.55 16.58
C ARG A 122 -18.25 -12.47 17.63
N LEU A 123 -17.48 -13.05 18.55
CA LEU A 123 -18.03 -13.86 19.64
C LEU A 123 -18.86 -13.01 20.59
N GLU A 124 -18.40 -11.82 20.94
CA GLU A 124 -19.18 -10.86 21.75
C GLU A 124 -20.49 -10.48 21.04
N GLN A 125 -20.45 -10.21 19.73
CA GLN A 125 -21.65 -9.95 18.94
C GLN A 125 -22.62 -11.13 18.94
N LEU A 126 -22.12 -12.36 18.76
CA LEU A 126 -22.95 -13.56 18.80
C LEU A 126 -23.60 -13.77 20.17
N GLN A 127 -22.85 -13.53 21.24
CA GLN A 127 -23.37 -13.65 22.61
C GLN A 127 -24.45 -12.59 22.88
N GLN A 128 -24.22 -11.35 22.44
CA GLN A 128 -25.23 -10.30 22.55
C GLN A 128 -26.49 -10.61 21.73
N MET A 129 -26.34 -11.21 20.54
CA MET A 129 -27.47 -11.67 19.73
C MET A 129 -28.23 -12.82 20.42
N GLU A 130 -27.53 -13.75 21.06
CA GLU A 130 -28.14 -14.83 21.83
C GLU A 130 -28.95 -14.28 23.02
N ASP A 131 -28.40 -13.34 23.77
CA ASP A 131 -29.10 -12.65 24.86
C ASP A 131 -30.34 -11.90 24.37
N ASP A 132 -30.23 -11.19 23.23
CA ASP A 132 -31.36 -10.50 22.61
C ASP A 132 -32.44 -11.47 22.13
N CYS A 133 -32.06 -12.63 21.57
CA CYS A 133 -32.99 -13.70 21.21
C CYS A 133 -33.72 -14.26 22.44
N GLN A 134 -33.01 -14.52 23.54
CA GLN A 134 -33.63 -14.99 24.79
C GLN A 134 -34.65 -13.98 25.32
N ARG A 135 -34.30 -12.69 25.33
CA ARG A 135 -35.22 -11.62 25.74
C ARG A 135 -36.44 -11.50 24.83
N LEU A 136 -36.29 -11.74 23.52
CA LEU A 136 -37.41 -11.76 22.58
C LEU A 136 -38.33 -12.96 22.82
N ASP A 137 -37.77 -14.14 23.12
CA ASP A 137 -38.57 -15.32 23.47
C ASP A 137 -39.35 -15.11 24.78
N GLU A 138 -38.74 -14.48 25.80
CA GLU A 138 -39.44 -14.09 27.03
C GLU A 138 -40.60 -13.12 26.74
N GLN A 139 -40.36 -12.08 25.93
CA GLN A 139 -41.40 -11.13 25.52
C GLN A 139 -42.52 -11.82 24.74
N LYS A 140 -42.18 -12.74 23.83
CA LYS A 140 -43.16 -13.50 23.08
C LYS A 140 -44.01 -14.39 23.98
N GLN A 141 -43.41 -15.01 24.99
CA GLN A 141 -44.11 -15.86 25.95
C GLN A 141 -45.10 -15.04 26.81
N GLU A 142 -44.71 -13.84 27.21
CA GLU A 142 -45.61 -12.88 27.89
C GLU A 142 -46.77 -12.48 26.96
N VAL A 143 -46.49 -12.19 25.69
CA VAL A 143 -47.52 -11.87 24.69
C VAL A 143 -48.47 -13.05 24.46
N ASP A 144 -47.96 -14.27 24.30
CA ASP A 144 -48.80 -15.47 24.14
C ASP A 144 -49.68 -15.71 25.38
N SER A 145 -49.16 -15.45 26.58
CA SER A 145 -49.96 -15.54 27.81
C SER A 145 -51.10 -14.52 27.85
N SER A 146 -50.83 -13.27 27.44
CA SER A 146 -51.88 -12.25 27.35
C SER A 146 -52.92 -12.57 26.27
N ARG A 147 -52.52 -13.18 25.14
CA ARG A 147 -53.44 -13.70 24.13
C ARG A 147 -54.37 -14.78 24.69
N GLU A 148 -53.84 -15.75 25.44
CA GLU A 148 -54.66 -16.79 26.06
C GLU A 148 -55.67 -16.21 27.07
N GLU A 149 -55.28 -15.19 27.82
CA GLU A 149 -56.19 -14.48 28.74
C GLU A 149 -57.31 -13.75 27.98
N ILE A 150 -56.98 -13.08 26.88
CA ILE A 150 -57.97 -12.43 26.01
C ILE A 150 -58.94 -13.45 25.43
N GLU A 151 -58.46 -14.61 24.97
CA GLU A 151 -59.31 -15.66 24.40
C GLU A 151 -60.27 -16.25 25.45
N LYS A 152 -59.79 -16.45 26.69
CA LYS A 152 -60.65 -16.85 27.82
C LYS A 152 -61.74 -15.82 28.11
N LEU A 153 -61.38 -14.53 28.14
CA LEU A 153 -62.34 -13.44 28.34
C LEU A 153 -63.38 -13.40 27.21
N GLN A 154 -62.96 -13.59 25.95
CA GLN A 154 -63.89 -13.67 24.81
C GLN A 154 -64.87 -14.84 24.94
N ALA A 155 -64.39 -16.02 25.33
CA ALA A 155 -65.25 -17.18 25.54
C ALA A 155 -66.26 -16.97 26.66
N GLU A 156 -65.86 -16.30 27.75
CA GLU A 156 -66.75 -15.96 28.86
C GLU A 156 -67.81 -14.93 28.45
N ILE A 157 -67.44 -13.91 27.66
CA ILE A 157 -68.39 -12.93 27.10
C ILE A 157 -69.39 -13.60 26.16
N GLU A 158 -68.94 -14.47 25.26
CA GLU A 158 -69.83 -15.17 24.32
C GLU A 158 -70.80 -16.10 25.06
N ARG A 159 -70.34 -16.76 26.13
CA ARG A 159 -71.20 -17.55 27.01
C ARG A 159 -72.26 -16.68 27.69
N ASN A 160 -71.85 -15.55 28.28
CA ASN A 160 -72.77 -14.60 28.91
C ASN A 160 -73.77 -14.05 27.89
N ARG A 161 -73.34 -13.79 26.65
CA ARG A 161 -74.22 -13.40 25.55
C ARG A 161 -75.25 -14.46 25.22
N GLN A 162 -74.85 -15.72 25.08
CA GLN A 162 -75.78 -16.83 24.80
C GLN A 162 -76.80 -17.02 25.91
N GLU A 163 -76.37 -16.91 27.17
CA GLU A 163 -77.26 -16.96 28.33
C GLU A 163 -78.28 -15.80 28.32
N LEU A 164 -77.83 -14.58 27.98
CA LEU A 164 -78.72 -13.44 27.79
C LEU A 164 -79.68 -13.63 26.61
N GLU A 165 -79.18 -14.07 25.45
CA GLU A 165 -80.00 -14.30 24.25
C GLU A 165 -81.08 -15.36 24.50
N GLY A 166 -80.75 -16.44 25.24
CA GLY A 166 -81.73 -17.43 25.70
C GLY A 166 -82.78 -16.83 26.66
N ALA A 167 -82.37 -15.94 27.57
CA ALA A 167 -83.31 -15.21 28.41
C ALA A 167 -84.24 -14.28 27.59
N TRP A 168 -83.73 -13.66 26.52
CA TRP A 168 -84.50 -12.81 25.60
C TRP A 168 -85.49 -13.58 24.72
N GLU A 169 -85.11 -14.77 24.23
CA GLU A 169 -86.03 -15.65 23.52
C GLU A 169 -87.17 -16.12 24.42
N HIS A 170 -86.87 -16.45 25.68
CA HIS A 170 -87.88 -16.80 26.68
C HIS A 170 -88.85 -15.63 26.92
N LEU A 171 -88.35 -14.40 27.03
CA LEU A 171 -89.16 -13.20 27.21
C LEU A 171 -90.08 -12.94 26.00
N ARG A 172 -89.56 -13.03 24.77
CA ARG A 172 -90.34 -12.89 23.53
C ARG A 172 -91.39 -13.98 23.36
N GLY A 173 -91.06 -15.21 23.74
CA GLY A 173 -92.00 -16.34 23.75
C GLY A 173 -93.16 -16.11 24.72
N GLU A 174 -92.87 -15.60 25.91
CA GLU A 174 -93.89 -15.17 26.87
C GLU A 174 -94.73 -14.00 26.35
N GLN A 175 -94.14 -13.05 25.62
CA GLN A 175 -94.84 -11.93 24.99
C GLN A 175 -95.83 -12.39 23.91
N ARG A 176 -95.41 -13.28 23.01
CA ARG A 176 -96.30 -13.87 21.99
C ARG A 176 -97.42 -14.71 22.60
N ARG A 177 -97.15 -15.49 23.65
CA ARG A 177 -98.21 -16.21 24.39
C ARG A 177 -99.23 -15.27 25.00
N LEU A 178 -98.79 -14.07 25.39
CA LEU A 178 -99.67 -13.03 25.95
C LEU A 178 -100.51 -12.39 24.84
N GLU A 179 -99.92 -12.12 23.68
CA GLU A 179 -100.61 -11.63 22.47
C GLU A 179 -101.59 -12.65 21.91
N GLU A 180 -101.26 -13.95 21.89
CA GLU A 180 -102.16 -15.05 21.50
C GLU A 180 -103.37 -15.13 22.44
N ARG A 181 -103.16 -14.99 23.76
CA ARG A 181 -104.26 -14.89 24.74
C ARG A 181 -105.07 -13.60 24.59
N GLN A 182 -104.47 -12.52 24.10
CA GLN A 182 -105.14 -11.26 23.82
C GLN A 182 -105.98 -11.34 22.53
N ALA A 183 -105.52 -12.08 21.52
CA ALA A 183 -106.24 -12.36 20.29
C ALA A 183 -107.44 -13.30 20.53
N GLU A 184 -107.33 -14.25 21.48
CA GLU A 184 -108.45 -15.08 21.95
C GLU A 184 -109.50 -14.29 22.76
N ALA A 185 -109.17 -13.09 23.27
CA ALA A 185 -110.02 -12.27 24.13
C ALA A 185 -110.73 -11.10 23.42
N GLN A 186 -110.76 -11.06 22.08
CA GLN A 186 -111.45 -10.01 21.30
C GLN A 186 -112.91 -10.34 20.96
N GLN A 187 -113.67 -10.92 21.89
CA GLN A 187 -115.14 -10.95 21.79
C GLN A 187 -115.79 -10.59 23.12
N GLY A 188 -116.48 -9.45 23.14
CA GLY A 188 -117.42 -9.07 24.19
C GLY A 188 -117.09 -7.75 24.86
N ASN A 189 -117.90 -6.74 24.53
CA ASN A 189 -117.81 -5.36 25.01
C ASN A 189 -118.47 -5.21 26.40
N VAL A 190 -118.13 -4.10 27.07
CA VAL A 190 -118.62 -3.56 28.38
C VAL A 190 -117.81 -4.01 29.61
N LEU A 191 -116.99 -3.08 30.11
CA LEU A 191 -116.14 -3.22 31.29
C LEU A 191 -116.98 -3.10 32.58
N ASP A 192 -116.95 -4.14 33.42
CA ASP A 192 -117.43 -4.12 34.81
C ASP A 192 -116.26 -3.79 35.77
N GLU A 193 -116.55 -3.40 37.00
CA GLU A 193 -115.59 -2.91 38.00
C GLU A 193 -114.48 -3.93 38.34
N GLU A 194 -114.77 -5.22 38.20
CA GLU A 194 -113.82 -6.32 38.31
C GLU A 194 -112.80 -6.33 37.15
N GLN A 195 -113.21 -5.95 35.93
CA GLN A 195 -112.31 -5.82 34.78
C GLN A 195 -111.37 -4.61 34.90
N SER A 196 -111.78 -3.55 35.60
CA SER A 196 -110.90 -2.40 35.89
C SER A 196 -109.75 -2.78 36.85
N ARG A 197 -110.02 -3.67 37.80
CA ARG A 197 -109.00 -4.23 38.72
C ARG A 197 -108.04 -5.15 37.97
N VAL A 198 -108.56 -6.02 37.10
CA VAL A 198 -107.74 -6.88 36.25
C VAL A 198 -106.88 -6.06 35.30
N MET A 199 -107.42 -4.99 34.70
CA MET A 199 -106.66 -4.07 33.84
C MET A 199 -105.55 -3.35 34.62
N SER A 200 -105.83 -2.91 35.85
CA SER A 200 -104.85 -2.28 36.74
C SER A 200 -103.76 -3.27 37.18
N GLU A 201 -104.11 -4.53 37.41
CA GLU A 201 -103.17 -5.60 37.74
C GLU A 201 -102.30 -5.99 36.54
N LEU A 202 -102.86 -6.02 35.33
CA LEU A 202 -102.13 -6.22 34.08
C LEU A 202 -101.19 -5.04 33.76
N LEU A 203 -101.60 -3.79 34.02
CA LEU A 203 -100.75 -2.61 33.89
C LEU A 203 -99.64 -2.56 34.96
N ASN A 204 -99.88 -3.10 36.17
CA ASN A 204 -98.84 -3.30 37.19
C ASN A 204 -97.87 -4.43 36.80
N ARG A 205 -98.37 -5.50 36.18
CA ARG A 205 -97.52 -6.58 35.63
C ARG A 205 -96.70 -6.13 34.42
N LEU A 206 -97.25 -5.27 33.56
CA LEU A 206 -96.53 -4.69 32.43
C LEU A 206 -95.48 -3.67 32.89
N SER A 207 -95.79 -2.81 33.86
CA SER A 207 -94.80 -1.86 34.40
C SER A 207 -93.67 -2.53 35.17
N SER A 208 -93.92 -3.72 35.75
CA SER A 208 -92.90 -4.51 36.48
C SER A 208 -92.09 -5.45 35.58
N ARG A 209 -92.38 -5.52 34.28
CA ARG A 209 -91.67 -6.37 33.31
C ARG A 209 -90.65 -5.62 32.44
N VAL A 210 -90.43 -4.32 32.67
CA VAL A 210 -89.34 -3.58 32.03
C VAL A 210 -88.01 -4.11 32.58
N ALA A 211 -87.16 -4.66 31.70
CA ALA A 211 -85.92 -5.30 32.11
C ALA A 211 -84.94 -4.28 32.72
N PRO A 212 -84.39 -4.53 33.91
CA PRO A 212 -83.36 -3.66 34.49
C PRO A 212 -82.09 -3.75 33.66
N THR A 213 -81.73 -2.65 33.01
CA THR A 213 -80.58 -2.51 32.09
C THR A 213 -79.34 -1.92 32.77
N GLU A 214 -79.46 -1.49 34.04
CA GLU A 214 -78.40 -0.82 34.81
C GLU A 214 -77.14 -1.69 34.97
N THR A 215 -77.30 -2.98 35.28
CA THR A 215 -76.17 -3.90 35.46
C THR A 215 -75.40 -4.15 34.16
N VAL A 216 -76.10 -4.25 33.03
CA VAL A 216 -75.48 -4.39 31.70
C VAL A 216 -74.73 -3.11 31.34
N ARG A 217 -75.26 -1.94 31.69
CA ARG A 217 -74.60 -0.64 31.49
C ARG A 217 -73.32 -0.52 32.34
N GLU A 218 -73.36 -0.92 33.61
CA GLU A 218 -72.18 -0.96 34.48
C GLU A 218 -71.09 -1.88 33.92
N HIS A 219 -71.46 -3.08 33.46
CA HIS A 219 -70.52 -4.01 32.82
C HIS A 219 -69.94 -3.47 31.50
N LEU A 220 -70.74 -2.80 30.68
CA LEU A 220 -70.25 -2.13 29.46
C LEU A 220 -69.28 -1.01 29.79
N HIS A 221 -69.56 -0.22 30.83
CA HIS A 221 -68.67 0.85 31.26
C HIS A 221 -67.31 0.29 31.70
N LEU A 222 -67.31 -0.77 32.52
CA LEU A 222 -66.10 -1.48 32.90
C LEU A 222 -65.34 -2.06 31.70
N ALA A 223 -66.05 -2.61 30.71
CA ALA A 223 -65.43 -3.13 29.48
C ALA A 223 -64.76 -2.01 28.65
N PHE A 224 -65.37 -0.84 28.56
CA PHE A 224 -64.74 0.33 27.93
C PHE A 224 -63.53 0.84 28.71
N GLU A 225 -63.59 0.89 30.04
CA GLU A 225 -62.43 1.27 30.88
C GLU A 225 -61.25 0.31 30.68
N LEU A 226 -61.51 -1.01 30.60
CA LEU A 226 -60.48 -2.01 30.32
C LEU A 226 -59.87 -1.83 28.92
N ILE A 227 -60.67 -1.50 27.91
CA ILE A 227 -60.19 -1.19 26.56
C ILE A 227 -59.30 0.06 26.57
N GLU A 228 -59.69 1.12 27.27
CA GLU A 228 -58.87 2.33 27.39
C GLU A 228 -57.54 2.05 28.10
N GLN A 229 -57.53 1.21 29.14
CA GLN A 229 -56.30 0.80 29.83
C GLN A 229 -55.39 -0.01 28.91
N GLN A 230 -55.94 -0.94 28.12
CA GLN A 230 -55.16 -1.73 27.17
C GLN A 230 -54.62 -0.85 26.02
N GLN A 231 -55.41 0.11 25.53
CA GLN A 231 -54.94 1.10 24.55
C GLN A 231 -53.81 1.97 25.13
N ALA A 232 -53.92 2.42 26.38
CA ALA A 232 -52.87 3.18 27.06
C ALA A 232 -51.57 2.37 27.20
N THR A 233 -51.66 1.04 27.30
CA THR A 233 -50.51 0.14 27.33
C THR A 233 -49.89 -0.05 25.93
N LEU A 234 -50.70 -0.13 24.87
CA LEU A 234 -50.21 -0.27 23.49
C LEU A 234 -49.58 1.00 22.91
N ASN A 235 -50.09 2.17 23.26
CA ASN A 235 -49.60 3.46 22.75
C ASN A 235 -48.07 3.65 22.85
N PRO A 236 -47.40 3.40 24.00
CA PRO A 236 -45.94 3.51 24.08
C PRO A 236 -45.19 2.49 23.21
N HIS A 237 -45.78 1.31 22.95
CA HIS A 237 -45.18 0.33 22.04
C HIS A 237 -45.21 0.83 20.58
N TRP A 238 -46.30 1.48 20.16
CA TRP A 238 -46.39 2.14 18.86
C TRP A 238 -45.40 3.33 18.74
N GLU A 239 -45.25 4.13 19.79
CA GLU A 239 -44.27 5.21 19.81
C GLU A 239 -42.84 4.68 19.68
N LYS A 240 -42.51 3.59 20.40
CA LYS A 240 -41.21 2.91 20.30
C LYS A 240 -40.96 2.34 18.90
N LEU A 241 -41.99 1.75 18.27
CA LEU A 241 -41.90 1.24 16.89
C LEU A 241 -41.57 2.38 15.91
N GLU A 242 -42.24 3.53 16.04
CA GLU A 242 -41.98 4.68 15.17
C GLU A 242 -40.56 5.27 15.38
N GLN A 243 -40.09 5.31 16.64
CA GLN A 243 -38.71 5.69 16.94
C GLN A 243 -37.69 4.71 16.32
N GLN A 244 -37.95 3.39 16.37
CA GLN A 244 -37.07 2.40 15.74
C GLN A 244 -37.08 2.51 14.22
N LYS A 245 -38.25 2.76 13.62
CA LYS A 245 -38.41 2.95 12.18
C LYS A 245 -37.68 4.19 11.67
N THR A 246 -37.77 5.30 12.40
CA THR A 246 -37.04 6.53 12.07
C THR A 246 -35.53 6.32 12.17
N LEU A 247 -35.04 5.65 13.21
CA LEU A 247 -33.62 5.27 13.33
C LEU A 247 -33.16 4.36 12.18
N ALA A 248 -33.92 3.31 11.86
CA ALA A 248 -33.60 2.40 10.75
C ALA A 248 -33.54 3.13 9.40
N THR A 249 -34.43 4.10 9.19
CA THR A 249 -34.47 4.92 7.96
C THR A 249 -33.24 5.83 7.87
N GLN A 250 -32.85 6.49 8.98
CA GLN A 250 -31.64 7.32 9.02
C GLN A 250 -30.37 6.49 8.77
N GLN A 251 -30.27 5.31 9.37
CA GLN A 251 -29.16 4.38 9.12
C GLN A 251 -29.12 3.91 7.67
N GLN A 252 -30.28 3.67 7.05
CA GLN A 252 -30.38 3.31 5.64
C GLN A 252 -29.88 4.44 4.72
N GLU A 253 -30.25 5.69 4.98
CA GLU A 253 -29.74 6.86 4.25
C GLU A 253 -28.22 6.99 4.40
N GLU A 254 -27.67 6.72 5.60
CA GLU A 254 -26.24 6.73 5.82
C GLU A 254 -25.51 5.60 5.08
N VAL A 255 -26.08 4.40 5.03
CA VAL A 255 -25.58 3.28 4.20
C VAL A 255 -25.49 3.69 2.74
N GLU A 256 -26.53 4.33 2.21
CA GLU A 256 -26.56 4.77 0.81
C GLU A 256 -25.50 5.84 0.52
N ARG A 257 -25.36 6.83 1.42
CA ARG A 257 -24.33 7.86 1.33
C ARG A 257 -22.92 7.27 1.36
N LEU A 258 -22.64 6.36 2.28
CA LEU A 258 -21.33 5.70 2.40
C LEU A 258 -21.06 4.78 1.20
N ALA A 259 -22.07 4.08 0.70
CA ALA A 259 -21.94 3.26 -0.51
C ALA A 259 -21.59 4.10 -1.74
N GLN A 260 -22.22 5.26 -1.90
CA GLN A 260 -21.88 6.20 -2.98
C GLN A 260 -20.45 6.71 -2.82
N SER A 261 -20.07 7.18 -1.62
CA SER A 261 -18.71 7.66 -1.36
C SER A 261 -17.65 6.57 -1.59
N LEU A 262 -17.96 5.31 -1.28
CA LEU A 262 -17.08 4.18 -1.55
C LEU A 262 -16.89 3.99 -3.06
N GLY A 263 -17.98 4.02 -3.84
CA GLY A 263 -17.92 3.92 -5.30
C GLY A 263 -17.10 5.04 -5.93
N ASP A 264 -17.27 6.28 -5.45
CA ASP A 264 -16.49 7.42 -5.93
C ASP A 264 -14.99 7.25 -5.63
N ARG A 265 -14.62 6.84 -4.41
CA ARG A 265 -13.22 6.58 -4.04
C ARG A 265 -12.61 5.41 -4.80
N GLN A 266 -13.36 4.33 -5.03
CA GLN A 266 -12.91 3.19 -5.83
C GLN A 266 -12.63 3.62 -7.29
N ASN A 267 -13.48 4.47 -7.87
CA ASN A 267 -13.25 5.02 -9.20
C ASN A 267 -12.00 5.90 -9.26
N GLU A 268 -11.82 6.80 -8.29
CA GLU A 268 -10.61 7.64 -8.20
C GLU A 268 -9.35 6.79 -8.05
N TRP A 269 -9.39 5.76 -7.21
CA TRP A 269 -8.29 4.84 -7.01
C TRP A 269 -7.94 4.09 -8.30
N GLN A 270 -8.94 3.59 -9.03
CA GLN A 270 -8.71 2.90 -10.30
C GLN A 270 -8.11 3.82 -11.36
N GLN A 271 -8.57 5.07 -11.44
CA GLN A 271 -8.02 6.06 -12.39
C GLN A 271 -6.56 6.38 -12.06
N ALA A 272 -6.24 6.60 -10.79
CA ALA A 272 -4.87 6.85 -10.34
C ALA A 272 -3.96 5.62 -10.53
N HIS A 273 -4.48 4.41 -10.29
CA HIS A 273 -3.75 3.17 -10.56
C HIS A 273 -3.39 3.01 -12.03
N ASN A 274 -4.36 3.19 -12.93
CA ASN A 274 -4.14 3.14 -14.37
C ASN A 274 -3.14 4.22 -14.83
N PHE A 275 -3.18 5.40 -14.22
CA PHE A 275 -2.24 6.48 -14.52
C PHE A 275 -0.80 6.12 -14.13
N ILE A 276 -0.57 5.57 -12.93
CA ILE A 276 0.76 5.09 -12.53
C ILE A 276 1.24 3.96 -13.42
N GLU A 277 0.37 3.02 -13.82
CA GLU A 277 0.73 1.94 -14.73
C GLU A 277 1.23 2.49 -16.09
N GLN A 278 0.57 3.52 -16.61
CA GLN A 278 0.99 4.22 -17.82
C GLN A 278 2.34 4.92 -17.62
N GLN A 279 2.54 5.65 -16.52
CA GLN A 279 3.82 6.33 -16.22
C GLN A 279 4.96 5.32 -16.04
N THR A 280 4.71 4.21 -15.34
CA THR A 280 5.69 3.14 -15.14
C THR A 280 6.10 2.51 -16.49
N THR A 281 5.15 2.35 -17.40
CA THR A 281 5.42 1.86 -18.75
C THR A 281 6.27 2.86 -19.53
N GLN A 282 5.94 4.15 -19.45
CA GLN A 282 6.71 5.21 -20.10
C GLN A 282 8.14 5.28 -19.54
N LEU A 283 8.31 5.14 -18.23
CA LEU A 283 9.63 5.11 -17.58
C LEU A 283 10.47 3.93 -18.08
N LYS A 284 9.88 2.73 -18.23
CA LYS A 284 10.57 1.58 -18.84
C LYS A 284 11.02 1.84 -20.28
N ILE A 285 10.18 2.53 -21.07
CA ILE A 285 10.53 2.93 -22.45
C ILE A 285 11.69 3.92 -22.43
N ASN A 286 11.66 4.93 -21.55
CA ASN A 286 12.73 5.92 -21.41
C ASN A 286 14.05 5.24 -20.96
N GLN A 287 13.98 4.30 -20.01
CA GLN A 287 15.14 3.53 -19.55
C GLN A 287 15.79 2.73 -20.70
N ALA A 288 14.97 2.02 -21.50
CA ALA A 288 15.47 1.30 -22.68
C ALA A 288 16.08 2.24 -23.72
N THR A 289 15.48 3.42 -23.91
CA THR A 289 15.99 4.46 -24.82
C THR A 289 17.36 4.98 -24.38
N ILE A 290 17.55 5.23 -23.08
CA ILE A 290 18.84 5.62 -22.52
C ILE A 290 19.89 4.53 -22.74
N THR A 291 19.57 3.26 -22.48
CA THR A 291 20.51 2.15 -22.70
C THR A 291 20.97 2.09 -24.17
N SER A 292 20.05 2.21 -25.13
CA SER A 292 20.38 2.22 -26.55
C SER A 292 21.26 3.42 -26.96
N LYS A 293 20.99 4.61 -26.40
CA LYS A 293 21.84 5.79 -26.60
C LYS A 293 23.21 5.59 -25.97
N GLN A 294 23.31 5.07 -24.74
CA GLN A 294 24.59 4.77 -24.09
C GLN A 294 25.47 3.81 -24.91
N GLU A 295 24.86 2.76 -25.48
CA GLU A 295 25.55 1.85 -26.41
C GLU A 295 26.05 2.59 -27.66
N SER A 296 25.23 3.48 -28.24
CA SER A 296 25.62 4.30 -29.38
C SER A 296 26.78 5.25 -29.03
N ALA A 297 26.75 5.88 -27.85
CA ALA A 297 27.82 6.74 -27.33
C ALA A 297 29.14 5.96 -27.23
N ARG A 298 29.06 4.75 -26.69
CA ARG A 298 30.21 3.86 -26.55
C ARG A 298 30.81 3.50 -27.90
N LEU A 299 29.99 3.14 -28.89
CA LEU A 299 30.47 2.82 -30.23
C LEU A 299 31.16 4.02 -30.89
N VAL A 300 30.62 5.24 -30.75
CA VAL A 300 31.26 6.45 -31.27
C VAL A 300 32.59 6.74 -30.56
N LYS A 301 32.68 6.53 -29.23
CA LYS A 301 33.94 6.63 -28.49
C LYS A 301 35.00 5.64 -28.98
N GLU A 302 34.61 4.38 -29.20
CA GLU A 302 35.51 3.34 -29.73
C GLU A 302 35.98 3.70 -31.16
N GLN A 303 35.11 4.26 -32.01
CA GLN A 303 35.51 4.74 -33.34
C GLN A 303 36.48 5.92 -33.30
N LEU A 304 36.26 6.89 -32.40
CA LEU A 304 37.17 8.03 -32.21
C LEU A 304 38.57 7.55 -31.77
N GLN A 305 38.65 6.59 -30.84
CA GLN A 305 39.91 5.97 -30.43
C GLN A 305 40.64 5.29 -31.59
N TYR A 306 39.92 4.53 -32.41
CA TYR A 306 40.50 3.89 -33.61
C TYR A 306 41.00 4.93 -34.63
N GLN A 307 40.26 6.03 -34.83
CA GLN A 307 40.69 7.13 -35.70
C GLN A 307 41.93 7.84 -35.15
N ASP A 308 42.05 7.98 -33.83
CA ASP A 308 43.25 8.50 -33.17
C ASP A 308 44.47 7.62 -33.42
N ASP A 309 44.32 6.30 -33.27
CA ASP A 309 45.38 5.34 -33.58
C ASP A 309 45.81 5.41 -35.06
N LEU A 310 44.83 5.54 -35.98
CA LEU A 310 45.11 5.70 -37.40
C LEU A 310 45.84 7.01 -37.70
N TYR A 311 45.40 8.11 -37.08
CA TYR A 311 46.03 9.43 -37.22
C TYR A 311 47.49 9.39 -36.77
N GLN A 312 47.77 8.77 -35.62
CA GLN A 312 49.13 8.59 -35.12
C GLN A 312 49.99 7.72 -36.06
N LYS A 313 49.44 6.61 -36.58
CA LYS A 313 50.15 5.72 -37.52
C LYS A 313 50.46 6.42 -38.84
N ILE A 314 49.53 7.19 -39.40
CA ILE A 314 49.74 7.95 -40.65
C ILE A 314 50.78 9.05 -40.42
N ASN A 315 50.76 9.74 -39.29
CA ASN A 315 51.79 10.73 -38.95
C ASN A 315 53.18 10.08 -38.78
N TYR A 316 53.26 8.90 -38.17
CA TYR A 316 54.51 8.13 -38.09
C TYR A 316 55.02 7.73 -39.48
N LEU A 317 54.12 7.27 -40.37
CA LEU A 317 54.46 6.92 -41.75
C LEU A 317 54.90 8.14 -42.57
N SER A 318 54.24 9.29 -42.42
CA SER A 318 54.65 10.55 -43.06
C SER A 318 56.01 11.05 -42.55
N ALA A 319 56.26 10.95 -41.24
CA ALA A 319 57.56 11.26 -40.64
C ALA A 319 58.66 10.30 -41.11
N SER A 320 58.33 9.02 -41.34
CA SER A 320 59.24 8.00 -41.88
C SER A 320 59.45 8.10 -43.40
N ALA A 321 58.48 8.64 -44.15
CA ALA A 321 58.50 8.76 -45.61
C ALA A 321 59.05 10.10 -46.13
N GLY A 322 59.42 11.02 -45.22
CA GLY A 322 60.17 12.24 -45.55
C GLY A 322 59.34 13.39 -46.14
N ASP A 323 58.04 13.23 -46.32
CA ASP A 323 57.18 14.23 -46.94
C ASP A 323 56.23 14.89 -45.94
N ILE A 324 56.59 16.10 -45.50
CA ILE A 324 55.66 17.23 -45.36
C ILE A 324 56.46 18.51 -45.60
N SER A 325 56.04 19.26 -46.61
CA SER A 325 56.59 20.55 -47.04
C SER A 325 56.63 21.56 -45.88
N GLY A 326 57.83 22.00 -45.49
CA GLY A 326 58.04 22.96 -44.41
C GLY A 326 59.42 23.60 -44.55
N GLN A 327 59.41 24.87 -44.97
CA GLN A 327 60.55 25.77 -45.25
C GLN A 327 61.58 25.26 -46.27
N LYS A 328 61.56 25.86 -47.47
CA LYS A 328 62.69 25.85 -48.40
C LYS A 328 63.86 26.56 -47.72
N VAL A 329 64.73 25.79 -47.09
CA VAL A 329 66.06 26.26 -46.71
C VAL A 329 66.77 26.67 -47.98
N ASP A 330 67.34 27.87 -48.01
CA ASP A 330 68.02 28.43 -49.18
C ASP A 330 69.34 27.69 -49.43
N LEU A 331 69.26 26.59 -50.19
CA LEU A 331 70.35 25.65 -50.43
C LEU A 331 71.58 26.35 -51.04
N GLU A 332 71.37 27.35 -51.91
CA GLU A 332 72.46 28.10 -52.52
C GLU A 332 73.25 28.96 -51.51
N ALA A 333 72.58 29.49 -50.49
CA ALA A 333 73.22 30.30 -49.46
C ALA A 333 74.08 29.43 -48.53
N LEU A 334 73.62 28.21 -48.21
CA LEU A 334 74.36 27.26 -47.36
C LEU A 334 75.57 26.63 -48.06
N GLU A 335 75.51 26.43 -49.38
CA GLU A 335 76.66 25.95 -50.17
C GLU A 335 77.78 26.99 -50.28
N LYS A 336 77.45 28.28 -50.33
CA LYS A 336 78.41 29.40 -50.46
C LYS A 336 79.00 29.89 -49.13
N MET A 337 78.44 29.49 -47.99
CA MET A 337 78.88 29.89 -46.64
C MET A 337 80.27 29.33 -46.28
N PRO A 338 81.11 30.00 -45.46
CA PRO A 338 82.33 29.37 -44.90
C PRO A 338 82.01 28.08 -44.11
N LEU A 339 82.88 27.07 -44.22
CA LEU A 339 82.70 25.77 -43.54
C LEU A 339 82.61 25.89 -42.02
N ASP A 340 83.44 26.75 -41.43
CA ASP A 340 83.47 26.99 -39.97
C ASP A 340 82.15 27.62 -39.47
N GLU A 341 81.55 28.51 -40.27
CA GLU A 341 80.26 29.13 -39.96
C GLU A 341 79.11 28.12 -40.08
N LEU A 342 79.12 27.27 -41.12
CA LEU A 342 78.11 26.22 -41.29
C LEU A 342 78.18 25.17 -40.17
N GLN A 343 79.40 24.77 -39.77
CA GLN A 343 79.60 23.84 -38.67
C GLN A 343 79.11 24.42 -37.34
N LYS A 344 79.33 25.72 -37.10
CA LYS A 344 78.82 26.43 -35.93
C LYS A 344 77.28 26.49 -35.92
N ILE A 345 76.65 26.81 -37.04
CA ILE A 345 75.18 26.83 -37.15
C ILE A 345 74.60 25.44 -36.89
N VAL A 346 75.18 24.37 -37.45
CA VAL A 346 74.73 22.99 -37.18
C VAL A 346 74.85 22.66 -35.69
N GLN A 347 75.95 23.02 -35.03
CA GLN A 347 76.10 22.82 -33.58
C GLN A 347 75.08 23.61 -32.76
N ASP A 348 74.81 24.86 -33.13
CA ASP A 348 73.82 25.70 -32.45
C ASP A 348 72.40 25.15 -32.64
N LEU A 349 72.08 24.63 -33.83
CA LEU A 349 70.80 23.95 -34.10
C LEU A 349 70.65 22.65 -33.31
N ILE A 350 71.71 21.84 -33.19
CA ILE A 350 71.70 20.62 -32.35
C ILE A 350 71.39 20.99 -30.90
N LYS A 351 72.14 21.94 -30.33
CA LYS A 351 71.95 22.38 -28.94
C LYS A 351 70.53 22.91 -28.71
N LYS A 352 70.01 23.70 -29.65
CA LYS A 352 68.67 24.26 -29.54
C LYS A 352 67.59 23.19 -29.65
N LEU A 353 67.76 22.22 -30.56
CA LEU A 353 66.84 21.09 -30.68
C LEU A 353 66.83 20.23 -29.42
N GLU A 354 68.00 20.01 -28.81
CA GLU A 354 68.13 19.27 -27.54
C GLU A 354 67.40 19.98 -26.40
N ILE A 355 67.57 21.31 -26.27
CA ILE A 355 66.87 22.13 -25.27
C ILE A 355 65.36 22.13 -25.50
N ASP A 356 64.92 22.37 -26.74
CA ASP A 356 63.50 22.39 -27.07
C ASP A 356 62.88 20.99 -26.86
N SER A 357 63.63 19.92 -27.17
CA SER A 357 63.17 18.53 -27.00
C SER A 357 63.04 18.15 -25.53
N SER A 358 63.97 18.55 -24.67
CA SER A 358 63.87 18.27 -23.23
C SER A 358 62.67 18.99 -22.62
N PHE A 359 62.41 20.24 -23.01
CA PHE A 359 61.25 20.99 -22.54
C PHE A 359 59.92 20.36 -22.97
N VAL A 360 59.80 19.95 -24.24
CA VAL A 360 58.60 19.24 -24.71
C VAL A 360 58.44 17.93 -23.95
N GLN A 361 59.53 17.18 -23.72
CA GLN A 361 59.47 15.93 -22.97
C GLN A 361 58.99 16.11 -21.52
N GLU A 362 59.39 17.19 -20.85
CA GLU A 362 58.86 17.55 -19.52
C GLU A 362 57.35 17.83 -19.59
N GLN A 363 56.89 18.58 -20.59
CA GLN A 363 55.46 18.87 -20.78
C GLN A 363 54.64 17.63 -21.19
N GLU A 364 55.22 16.69 -21.96
CA GLU A 364 54.60 15.38 -22.25
C GLU A 364 54.38 14.56 -20.97
N GLN A 365 55.36 14.60 -20.06
CA GLN A 365 55.25 13.93 -18.78
C GLN A 365 54.19 14.59 -17.88
N GLU A 366 54.11 15.92 -17.89
CA GLU A 366 53.01 16.65 -17.23
C GLU A 366 51.65 16.24 -17.79
N LEU A 367 51.52 16.11 -19.11
CA LEU A 367 50.28 15.68 -19.75
C LEU A 367 49.86 14.28 -19.30
N GLN A 368 50.82 13.36 -19.14
CA GLN A 368 50.57 12.02 -18.59
C GLN A 368 50.10 12.05 -17.13
N TYR A 369 50.68 12.92 -16.29
CA TYR A 369 50.24 13.09 -14.91
C TYR A 369 48.80 13.63 -14.86
N LYS A 370 48.49 14.65 -15.65
CA LYS A 370 47.12 15.20 -15.73
C LYS A 370 46.10 14.16 -16.18
N GLN A 371 46.47 13.28 -17.11
CA GLN A 371 45.60 12.19 -17.53
C GLN A 371 45.33 11.19 -16.38
N ALA A 372 46.37 10.82 -15.62
CA ALA A 372 46.21 9.97 -14.44
C ALA A 372 45.34 10.63 -13.36
N ASP A 373 45.50 11.93 -13.14
CA ASP A 373 44.68 12.70 -12.19
C ASP A 373 43.20 12.74 -12.62
N ILE A 374 42.92 12.93 -13.91
CA ILE A 374 41.56 12.85 -14.48
C ILE A 374 40.95 11.47 -14.26
N GLU A 375 41.71 10.39 -14.49
CA GLU A 375 41.26 9.01 -14.27
C GLU A 375 40.96 8.74 -12.79
N GLU A 376 41.80 9.26 -11.88
CA GLU A 376 41.58 9.16 -10.43
C GLU A 376 40.34 9.94 -9.99
N LEU A 377 40.16 11.17 -10.48
CA LEU A 377 38.99 12.00 -10.19
C LEU A 377 37.70 11.34 -10.69
N GLN A 378 37.69 10.79 -11.90
CA GLN A 378 36.55 10.02 -12.44
C GLN A 378 36.22 8.80 -11.57
N LYS A 379 37.24 8.09 -11.09
CA LYS A 379 37.05 6.95 -10.20
C LYS A 379 36.49 7.38 -8.85
N LYS A 380 36.96 8.48 -8.27
CA LYS A 380 36.41 9.04 -7.03
C LYS A 380 34.96 9.46 -7.20
N LEU A 381 34.63 10.09 -8.33
CA LEU A 381 33.27 10.51 -8.68
C LEU A 381 32.29 9.32 -8.72
N SER A 382 32.74 8.18 -9.25
CA SER A 382 31.93 6.95 -9.28
C SER A 382 31.65 6.32 -7.90
N GLN A 383 32.35 6.77 -6.86
CA GLN A 383 32.28 6.21 -5.49
C GLN A 383 31.82 7.24 -4.44
N ALA A 384 31.60 8.50 -4.82
CA ALA A 384 31.33 9.61 -3.90
C ALA A 384 29.84 9.75 -3.58
N SER A 385 29.54 10.27 -2.38
CA SER A 385 28.19 10.69 -1.96
C SER A 385 27.82 12.07 -2.51
N ASP A 386 26.52 12.38 -2.58
CA ASP A 386 25.93 13.57 -3.22
C ASP A 386 26.58 14.93 -2.87
N GLN A 387 27.08 15.08 -1.63
CA GLN A 387 27.71 16.33 -1.17
C GLN A 387 29.14 16.54 -1.70
N ASP A 388 29.88 15.46 -1.95
CA ASP A 388 31.25 15.50 -2.49
C ASP A 388 31.25 15.47 -4.03
N HIS A 389 30.15 15.02 -4.63
CA HIS A 389 29.99 14.90 -6.08
C HIS A 389 30.20 16.26 -6.79
N ILE A 390 29.60 17.33 -6.28
CA ILE A 390 29.68 18.67 -6.89
C ILE A 390 31.12 19.21 -6.88
N ASN A 391 31.86 19.01 -5.78
CA ASN A 391 33.25 19.49 -5.68
C ASN A 391 34.17 18.69 -6.61
N LEU A 392 34.00 17.36 -6.66
CA LEU A 392 34.78 16.49 -7.54
C LEU A 392 34.47 16.74 -9.02
N GLU A 393 33.22 17.08 -9.37
CA GLU A 393 32.86 17.48 -10.74
C GLU A 393 33.54 18.78 -11.16
N MET A 394 33.62 19.76 -10.26
CA MET A 394 34.31 21.02 -10.51
C MET A 394 35.82 20.80 -10.71
N GLU A 395 36.46 20.03 -9.82
CA GLU A 395 37.88 19.68 -9.95
C GLU A 395 38.16 18.89 -11.25
N LEU A 396 37.27 17.96 -11.62
CA LEU A 396 37.38 17.20 -12.86
C LEU A 396 37.24 18.10 -14.10
N ALA A 397 36.35 19.08 -14.07
CA ALA A 397 36.17 20.04 -15.16
C ALA A 397 37.43 20.90 -15.33
N ASP A 398 37.96 21.45 -14.23
CA ASP A 398 39.17 22.25 -14.24
C ASP A 398 40.36 21.44 -14.76
N GLU A 399 40.58 20.21 -14.28
CA GLU A 399 41.72 19.39 -14.70
C GLU A 399 41.63 18.99 -16.19
N LYS A 400 40.41 18.71 -16.68
CA LYS A 400 40.16 18.47 -18.12
C LYS A 400 40.50 19.68 -18.98
N ASP A 401 40.16 20.89 -18.53
CA ASP A 401 40.47 22.12 -19.26
C ASP A 401 41.98 22.37 -19.31
N HIS A 402 42.70 22.16 -18.20
CA HIS A 402 44.15 22.25 -18.15
C HIS A 402 44.82 21.24 -19.09
N TYR A 403 44.36 19.98 -19.07
CA TYR A 403 44.84 18.94 -19.99
C TYR A 403 44.64 19.35 -21.46
N GLN A 404 43.45 19.83 -21.82
CA GLN A 404 43.17 20.26 -23.19
C GLN A 404 44.05 21.44 -23.63
N MET A 405 44.26 22.42 -22.74
CA MET A 405 45.11 23.57 -23.03
C MET A 405 46.57 23.16 -23.24
N LEU A 406 47.10 22.30 -22.37
CA LEU A 406 48.46 21.77 -22.47
C LEU A 406 48.64 20.93 -23.75
N ASN A 407 47.71 20.02 -24.05
CA ASN A 407 47.78 19.18 -25.25
C ASN A 407 47.77 20.02 -26.54
N LYS A 408 46.89 21.03 -26.64
CA LYS A 408 46.86 21.94 -27.81
C LYS A 408 48.18 22.69 -27.98
N THR A 409 48.82 23.07 -26.87
CA THR A 409 50.12 23.75 -26.90
C THR A 409 51.24 22.79 -27.33
N LEU A 410 51.24 21.58 -26.79
CA LEU A 410 52.16 20.49 -27.13
C LEU A 410 52.06 20.09 -28.59
N GLU A 411 50.88 20.00 -29.17
CA GLU A 411 50.70 19.71 -30.60
C GLU A 411 51.44 20.73 -31.50
N GLY A 412 51.38 22.01 -31.15
CA GLY A 412 52.14 23.06 -31.83
C GLY A 412 53.65 22.91 -31.66
N GLN A 413 54.10 22.58 -30.45
CA GLN A 413 55.51 22.40 -30.15
C GLN A 413 56.10 21.14 -30.80
N ARG A 414 55.38 20.02 -30.80
CA ARG A 414 55.72 18.77 -31.52
C ARG A 414 55.96 19.04 -33.00
N ARG A 415 55.05 19.78 -33.64
CA ARG A 415 55.20 20.21 -35.05
C ARG A 415 56.45 21.08 -35.23
N SER A 416 56.71 22.00 -34.30
CA SER A 416 57.88 22.88 -34.35
C SER A 416 59.21 22.11 -34.19
N LEU A 417 59.26 21.13 -33.28
CA LEU A 417 60.42 20.25 -33.11
C LEU A 417 60.73 19.44 -34.37
N LEU A 418 59.71 18.84 -34.98
CA LEU A 418 59.86 18.10 -36.24
C LEU A 418 60.40 18.99 -37.37
N GLN A 419 59.92 20.25 -37.45
CA GLN A 419 60.45 21.21 -38.42
C GLN A 419 61.92 21.56 -38.16
N ARG A 420 62.31 21.75 -36.89
CA ARG A 420 63.71 22.05 -36.51
C ARG A 420 64.65 20.87 -36.75
N ASP A 421 64.22 19.65 -36.43
CA ASP A 421 64.96 18.42 -36.74
C ASP A 421 65.19 18.26 -38.25
N LYS A 422 64.16 18.53 -39.06
CA LYS A 422 64.27 18.52 -40.52
C LYS A 422 65.27 19.56 -41.04
N ALA A 423 65.17 20.80 -40.55
CA ALA A 423 66.11 21.87 -40.92
C ALA A 423 67.55 21.49 -40.53
N LEU A 424 67.75 20.91 -39.35
CA LEU A 424 69.03 20.40 -38.88
C LEU A 424 69.57 19.30 -39.82
N LYS A 425 68.77 18.30 -40.18
CA LYS A 425 69.16 17.23 -41.11
C LYS A 425 69.57 17.78 -42.48
N GLN A 426 68.86 18.78 -42.99
CA GLN A 426 69.25 19.46 -44.24
C GLN A 426 70.61 20.15 -44.11
N HIS A 427 70.87 20.86 -43.00
CA HIS A 427 72.16 21.53 -42.77
C HIS A 427 73.30 20.52 -42.55
N GLN A 428 73.03 19.42 -41.86
CA GLN A 428 73.98 18.30 -41.69
C GLN A 428 74.31 17.64 -43.02
N ASN A 429 73.32 17.36 -43.87
CA ASN A 429 73.54 16.78 -45.19
C ASN A 429 74.40 17.69 -46.09
N ILE A 430 74.19 19.01 -46.05
CA ILE A 430 75.02 19.97 -46.79
C ILE A 430 76.44 20.01 -46.22
N LEU A 431 76.59 20.04 -44.90
CA LEU A 431 77.90 19.99 -44.23
C LEU A 431 78.67 18.71 -44.61
N LEU A 432 78.01 17.56 -44.59
CA LEU A 432 78.59 16.26 -44.96
C LEU A 432 78.99 16.21 -46.44
N ARG A 433 78.15 16.73 -47.35
CA ARG A 433 78.49 16.88 -48.79
C ARG A 433 79.75 17.73 -48.96
N ARG A 434 79.86 18.85 -48.24
CA ARG A 434 81.01 19.76 -48.33
C ARG A 434 82.29 19.24 -47.67
N GLN A 435 82.17 18.31 -46.72
CA GLN A 435 83.29 17.58 -46.11
C GLN A 435 83.72 16.35 -46.93
N GLY A 436 83.10 16.11 -48.09
CA GLY A 436 83.46 15.01 -48.99
C GLY A 436 82.99 13.63 -48.52
N GLN A 437 82.04 13.57 -47.60
CA GLN A 437 81.46 12.31 -47.12
C GLN A 437 80.25 11.92 -47.99
N PRO A 438 80.07 10.62 -48.31
CA PRO A 438 78.94 10.16 -49.11
C PRO A 438 77.64 10.39 -48.34
N VAL A 439 76.77 11.23 -48.87
CA VAL A 439 75.40 11.41 -48.37
C VAL A 439 74.52 10.41 -49.13
N PRO A 440 73.70 9.60 -48.44
CA PRO A 440 72.72 8.75 -49.12
C PRO A 440 71.77 9.64 -49.91
N ASN A 441 71.80 9.54 -51.24
CA ASN A 441 70.80 10.13 -52.11
C ASN A 441 69.46 9.43 -51.85
N THR A 442 68.60 10.02 -51.03
CA THR A 442 67.16 9.79 -51.13
C THR A 442 66.61 10.83 -52.11
N GLU A 443 66.65 10.47 -53.38
CA GLU A 443 65.96 11.15 -54.49
C GLU A 443 64.43 11.03 -54.29
N GLU A 444 63.81 12.15 -53.92
CA GLU A 444 62.71 12.87 -54.59
C GLU A 444 61.58 12.16 -55.39
N GLU A 445 61.43 10.83 -55.47
CA GLU A 445 60.42 10.23 -56.39
C GLU A 445 59.29 9.37 -55.81
N ASN A 446 59.14 9.22 -54.49
CA ASN A 446 57.95 8.56 -53.92
C ASN A 446 57.47 9.23 -52.63
N THR A 447 57.32 10.55 -52.64
CA THR A 447 56.69 11.29 -51.55
C THR A 447 55.17 11.23 -51.71
N VAL A 448 54.52 10.33 -50.98
CA VAL A 448 53.05 10.25 -50.91
C VAL A 448 52.57 11.31 -49.93
N ASP A 449 51.85 12.33 -50.42
CA ASP A 449 51.24 13.36 -49.59
C ASP A 449 50.04 12.79 -48.81
N PHE A 450 50.19 12.66 -47.48
CA PHE A 450 49.13 12.20 -46.58
C PHE A 450 48.24 13.33 -46.04
N ALA A 451 48.55 14.60 -46.32
CA ALA A 451 47.78 15.75 -45.83
C ALA A 451 46.28 15.71 -46.16
N PRO A 452 45.81 15.32 -47.37
CA PRO A 452 44.37 15.26 -47.64
C PRO A 452 43.65 14.18 -46.83
N ILE A 453 44.32 13.05 -46.55
CA ILE A 453 43.76 11.95 -45.73
C ILE A 453 43.70 12.38 -44.26
N LEU A 454 44.74 13.05 -43.76
CA LEU A 454 44.76 13.59 -42.39
C LEU A 454 43.67 14.64 -42.16
N LEU A 455 43.46 15.56 -43.12
CA LEU A 455 42.37 16.54 -43.07
C LEU A 455 40.99 15.88 -43.08
N GLN A 456 40.82 14.79 -43.84
CA GLN A 456 39.57 14.03 -43.86
C GLN A 456 39.31 13.30 -42.53
N ILE A 457 40.35 12.72 -41.91
CA ILE A 457 40.27 12.10 -40.59
C ILE A 457 39.94 13.16 -39.52
N ASP A 458 40.61 14.31 -39.53
CA ASP A 458 40.35 15.39 -38.56
C ASP A 458 38.92 15.93 -38.69
N SER A 459 38.40 16.08 -39.91
CA SER A 459 37.01 16.47 -40.16
C SER A 459 36.01 15.44 -39.61
N GLN A 460 36.24 14.15 -39.86
CA GLN A 460 35.39 13.08 -39.32
C GLN A 460 35.43 13.00 -37.79
N ARG A 461 36.62 13.13 -37.19
CA ARG A 461 36.79 13.19 -35.72
C ARG A 461 36.01 14.36 -35.12
N GLN A 462 36.09 15.53 -35.73
CA GLN A 462 35.37 16.72 -35.25
C GLN A 462 33.85 16.51 -35.31
N GLN A 463 33.33 15.93 -36.40
CA GLN A 463 31.90 15.61 -36.52
C GLN A 463 31.45 14.59 -35.47
N GLN A 464 32.17 13.47 -35.34
CA GLN A 464 31.85 12.42 -34.37
C GLN A 464 31.95 12.90 -32.92
N SER A 465 32.92 13.77 -32.61
CA SER A 465 33.04 14.39 -31.28
C SER A 465 31.84 15.29 -30.96
N GLN A 466 31.32 16.03 -31.94
CA GLN A 466 30.11 16.85 -31.75
C GLN A 466 28.85 16.00 -31.59
N GLU A 467 28.73 14.91 -32.36
CA GLU A 467 27.63 13.95 -32.21
C GLU A 467 27.67 13.28 -30.83
N LEU A 468 28.86 12.88 -30.37
CA LEU A 468 29.05 12.31 -29.04
C LEU A 468 28.63 13.29 -27.94
N GLN A 469 29.07 14.55 -28.01
CA GLN A 469 28.71 15.56 -27.01
C GLN A 469 27.19 15.79 -26.94
N LYS A 470 26.52 15.86 -28.10
CA LYS A 470 25.06 15.98 -28.14
C LYS A 470 24.38 14.76 -27.52
N LEU A 471 24.89 13.58 -27.83
CA LEU A 471 24.30 12.33 -27.36
C LEU A 471 24.53 12.12 -25.85
N GLU A 472 25.67 12.56 -25.31
CA GLU A 472 25.93 12.61 -23.87
C GLU A 472 25.01 13.62 -23.15
N GLN A 473 24.80 14.80 -23.74
CA GLN A 473 23.86 15.80 -23.22
C GLN A 473 22.41 15.27 -23.20
N ASP A 474 21.97 14.62 -24.27
CA ASP A 474 20.65 13.97 -24.34
C ASP A 474 20.49 12.91 -23.24
N ILE A 475 21.51 12.06 -23.05
CA ILE A 475 21.51 11.01 -22.02
C ILE A 475 21.35 11.64 -20.63
N GLU A 476 22.09 12.69 -20.33
CA GLU A 476 22.02 13.35 -19.03
C GLU A 476 20.65 13.99 -18.77
N GLN A 477 20.09 14.67 -19.78
CA GLN A 477 18.74 15.24 -19.68
C GLN A 477 17.67 14.17 -19.44
N MET A 478 17.74 13.02 -20.13
CA MET A 478 16.80 11.94 -19.90
C MET A 478 16.99 11.26 -18.55
N ARG A 479 18.23 11.15 -18.03
CA ARG A 479 18.47 10.62 -16.68
C ARG A 479 17.79 11.46 -15.62
N SER A 480 18.00 12.78 -15.67
CA SER A 480 17.34 13.70 -14.75
C SER A 480 15.80 13.65 -14.86
N ALA A 481 15.27 13.48 -16.08
CA ALA A 481 13.83 13.29 -16.28
C ALA A 481 13.31 11.96 -15.69
N ILE A 482 14.07 10.87 -15.85
CA ILE A 482 13.73 9.56 -15.26
C ILE A 482 13.75 9.64 -13.73
N ASP A 483 14.75 10.27 -13.13
CA ASP A 483 14.81 10.40 -11.66
C ASP A 483 13.61 11.18 -11.11
N LEU A 484 13.21 12.24 -11.81
CA LEU A 484 12.01 13.02 -11.50
C LEU A 484 10.73 12.20 -11.66
N ASP A 485 10.58 11.46 -12.75
CA ASP A 485 9.43 10.58 -13.01
C ASP A 485 9.35 9.44 -11.97
N GLN A 486 10.49 8.85 -11.61
CA GLN A 486 10.60 7.81 -10.59
C GLN A 486 10.12 8.33 -9.23
N GLY A 487 10.59 9.51 -8.81
CA GLY A 487 10.14 10.13 -7.56
C GLY A 487 8.65 10.48 -7.56
N MET A 488 8.09 10.90 -8.71
CA MET A 488 6.64 11.11 -8.81
C MET A 488 5.85 9.81 -8.71
N ILE A 489 6.31 8.74 -9.37
CA ILE A 489 5.68 7.41 -9.29
C ILE A 489 5.71 6.88 -7.85
N ASP A 490 6.84 7.00 -7.16
CA ASP A 490 6.99 6.52 -5.79
C ASP A 490 6.03 7.25 -4.82
N ASN A 491 5.92 8.58 -4.95
CA ASN A 491 4.98 9.37 -4.15
C ASN A 491 3.52 8.97 -4.44
N GLN A 492 3.15 8.84 -5.71
CA GLN A 492 1.80 8.45 -6.09
C GLN A 492 1.47 6.99 -5.69
N ALA A 493 2.46 6.10 -5.69
CA ALA A 493 2.30 4.72 -5.24
C ALA A 493 1.99 4.67 -3.74
N HIS A 494 2.66 5.50 -2.94
CA HIS A 494 2.34 5.65 -1.52
C HIS A 494 0.92 6.20 -1.30
N ASP A 495 0.52 7.22 -2.07
CA ASP A 495 -0.84 7.77 -2.01
C ASP A 495 -1.91 6.72 -2.39
N LEU A 496 -1.64 5.87 -3.37
CA LEU A 496 -2.52 4.75 -3.74
C LEU A 496 -2.67 3.72 -2.63
N GLU A 497 -1.59 3.41 -1.92
CA GLU A 497 -1.63 2.49 -0.78
C GLU A 497 -2.49 3.05 0.35
N ASN A 498 -2.33 4.33 0.67
CA ASN A 498 -3.15 5.04 1.66
C ASN A 498 -4.63 5.03 1.26
N LYS A 499 -4.95 5.39 0.01
CA LYS A 499 -6.33 5.32 -0.52
C LYS A 499 -6.90 3.90 -0.48
N GLN A 500 -6.09 2.88 -0.73
CA GLN A 500 -6.53 1.49 -0.65
C GLN A 500 -6.89 1.09 0.79
N GLN A 501 -6.11 1.53 1.77
CA GLN A 501 -6.42 1.30 3.18
C GLN A 501 -7.72 2.03 3.57
N GLU A 502 -7.89 3.29 3.18
CA GLU A 502 -9.13 4.03 3.41
C GLU A 502 -10.36 3.31 2.81
N ILE A 503 -10.27 2.85 1.56
CA ILE A 503 -11.33 2.07 0.91
C ILE A 503 -11.68 0.83 1.73
N LYS A 504 -10.68 0.05 2.18
CA LYS A 504 -10.92 -1.14 3.03
C LYS A 504 -11.61 -0.80 4.33
N THR A 505 -11.23 0.30 4.99
CA THR A 505 -11.89 0.74 6.24
C THR A 505 -13.34 1.16 5.99
N LEU A 506 -13.61 1.88 4.90
CA LEU A 506 -14.96 2.28 4.51
C LEU A 506 -15.82 1.07 4.14
N GLU A 507 -15.26 0.07 3.45
CA GLU A 507 -15.94 -1.19 3.14
C GLU A 507 -16.34 -1.94 4.41
N ALA A 508 -15.43 -2.07 5.38
CA ALA A 508 -15.71 -2.72 6.66
C ALA A 508 -16.80 -1.97 7.44
N ASN A 509 -16.72 -0.65 7.52
CA ASN A 509 -17.71 0.20 8.18
C ASN A 509 -19.08 0.10 7.50
N LEU A 510 -19.12 0.13 6.17
CA LEU A 510 -20.35 0.00 5.39
C LEU A 510 -20.98 -1.38 5.60
N GLN A 511 -20.18 -2.44 5.65
CA GLN A 511 -20.67 -3.78 5.90
C GLN A 511 -21.26 -3.91 7.31
N SER A 512 -20.57 -3.39 8.32
CA SER A 512 -21.08 -3.37 9.70
C SER A 512 -22.39 -2.58 9.81
N LEU A 513 -22.45 -1.39 9.20
CA LEU A 513 -23.65 -0.57 9.21
C LEU A 513 -24.81 -1.25 8.48
N ARG A 514 -24.57 -1.88 7.33
CA ARG A 514 -25.59 -2.66 6.59
C ARG A 514 -26.18 -3.77 7.44
N THR A 515 -25.36 -4.51 8.18
CA THR A 515 -25.83 -5.56 9.08
C THR A 515 -26.70 -4.97 10.19
N ALA A 516 -26.23 -3.91 10.86
CA ALA A 516 -27.00 -3.24 11.91
C ALA A 516 -28.34 -2.67 11.41
N THR A 517 -28.36 -2.05 10.22
CA THR A 517 -29.58 -1.54 9.60
C THR A 517 -30.55 -2.68 9.26
N ALA A 518 -30.05 -3.80 8.74
CA ALA A 518 -30.87 -4.98 8.44
C ALA A 518 -31.48 -5.58 9.72
N GLU A 519 -30.70 -5.71 10.79
CA GLU A 519 -31.19 -6.16 12.10
C GLU A 519 -32.27 -5.23 12.66
N CYS A 520 -32.08 -3.91 12.51
CA CYS A 520 -33.07 -2.92 12.94
C CYS A 520 -34.39 -3.08 12.16
N TRP A 521 -34.33 -3.24 10.83
CA TRP A 521 -35.52 -3.49 10.01
C TRP A 521 -36.22 -4.80 10.34
N VAL A 522 -35.47 -5.87 10.65
CA VAL A 522 -36.05 -7.13 11.11
C VAL A 522 -36.82 -6.91 12.42
N ARG A 523 -36.24 -6.20 13.39
CA ARG A 523 -36.92 -5.87 14.65
C ARG A 523 -38.18 -5.04 14.44
N VAL A 524 -38.12 -4.01 13.58
CA VAL A 524 -39.26 -3.15 13.22
C VAL A 524 -40.39 -3.99 12.60
N ASN A 525 -40.07 -4.84 11.63
CA ASN A 525 -41.07 -5.69 10.97
C ASN A 525 -41.72 -6.67 11.96
N LEU A 526 -40.92 -7.33 12.80
CA LEU A 526 -41.44 -8.27 13.81
C LEU A 526 -42.32 -7.56 14.85
N TYR A 527 -41.91 -6.40 15.35
CA TYR A 527 -42.72 -5.61 16.29
C TYR A 527 -44.03 -5.15 15.64
N GLN A 528 -43.98 -4.72 14.38
CA GLN A 528 -45.17 -4.31 13.64
C GLN A 528 -46.14 -5.47 13.40
N GLU A 529 -45.63 -6.65 13.01
CA GLU A 529 -46.42 -7.87 12.83
C GLU A 529 -47.06 -8.37 14.14
N ALA A 530 -46.44 -8.09 15.29
CA ALA A 530 -47.00 -8.41 16.60
C ALA A 530 -48.06 -7.40 17.08
N LEU A 531 -47.82 -6.09 16.90
CA LEU A 531 -48.69 -5.02 17.42
C LEU A 531 -49.96 -4.83 16.58
N GLN A 532 -49.87 -4.93 15.25
CA GLN A 532 -51.00 -4.65 14.36
C GLN A 532 -52.23 -5.54 14.65
N PRO A 533 -52.10 -6.88 14.79
CA PRO A 533 -53.26 -7.73 15.08
C PRO A 533 -53.88 -7.45 16.45
N ILE A 534 -53.09 -7.03 17.44
CA ILE A 534 -53.59 -6.69 18.77
C ILE A 534 -54.43 -5.42 18.68
N GLN A 535 -53.92 -4.39 18.00
CA GLN A 535 -54.65 -3.15 17.74
C GLN A 535 -55.96 -3.43 16.99
N ASP A 536 -55.90 -4.21 15.90
CA ASP A 536 -57.09 -4.58 15.11
C ASP A 536 -58.14 -5.32 15.96
N SER A 537 -57.69 -6.18 16.89
CA SER A 537 -58.58 -6.91 17.81
C SER A 537 -59.24 -5.99 18.84
N LEU A 538 -58.50 -5.01 19.36
CA LEU A 538 -58.98 -4.00 20.31
C LEU A 538 -59.99 -3.06 19.67
N ASP A 539 -59.73 -2.63 18.45
CA ASP A 539 -60.63 -1.79 17.67
C ASP A 539 -61.93 -2.54 17.33
N SER A 540 -61.83 -3.83 17.00
CA SER A 540 -63.00 -4.71 16.79
C SER A 540 -63.83 -4.88 18.07
N LEU A 541 -63.18 -5.09 19.22
CA LEU A 541 -63.86 -5.18 20.53
C LEU A 541 -64.57 -3.87 20.88
N ARG A 542 -63.89 -2.72 20.69
CA ARG A 542 -64.48 -1.40 20.92
C ARG A 542 -65.72 -1.19 20.03
N GLN A 543 -65.64 -1.53 18.74
CA GLN A 543 -66.77 -1.42 17.82
C GLN A 543 -67.95 -2.31 18.24
N LYS A 544 -67.69 -3.55 18.66
CA LYS A 544 -68.73 -4.47 19.14
C LYS A 544 -69.41 -3.96 20.41
N LEU A 545 -68.64 -3.49 21.39
CA LEU A 545 -69.19 -2.93 22.63
C LEU A 545 -70.01 -1.67 22.35
N GLN A 546 -69.59 -0.84 21.41
CA GLN A 546 -70.34 0.34 20.98
C GLN A 546 -71.69 -0.05 20.37
N GLY A 547 -71.73 -1.09 19.52
CA GLY A 547 -72.99 -1.63 19.00
C GLY A 547 -73.92 -2.19 20.07
N ILE A 548 -73.39 -2.83 21.13
CA ILE A 548 -74.18 -3.29 22.27
C ILE A 548 -74.72 -2.11 23.07
N ASN A 549 -73.90 -1.08 23.31
CA ASN A 549 -74.32 0.13 24.01
C ASN A 549 -75.44 0.88 23.26
N ASP A 550 -75.34 1.00 21.94
CA ASP A 550 -76.39 1.61 21.11
C ASP A 550 -77.70 0.81 21.15
N SER A 551 -77.59 -0.52 21.10
CA SER A 551 -78.75 -1.42 21.23
C SER A 551 -79.41 -1.32 22.61
N LEU A 552 -78.61 -1.19 23.68
CA LEU A 552 -79.09 -1.01 25.05
C LEU A 552 -79.81 0.34 25.23
N ALA A 553 -79.26 1.41 24.65
CA ALA A 553 -79.88 2.74 24.67
C ALA A 553 -81.26 2.71 23.99
N GLN A 554 -81.39 2.02 22.84
CA GLN A 554 -82.67 1.86 22.16
C GLN A 554 -83.69 1.06 22.98
N VAL A 555 -83.25 0.01 23.70
CA VAL A 555 -84.13 -0.77 24.59
C VAL A 555 -84.59 0.06 25.78
N GLN A 556 -83.73 0.91 26.34
CA GLN A 556 -84.10 1.84 27.41
C GLN A 556 -85.10 2.87 26.93
N GLU A 557 -84.89 3.48 25.76
CA GLU A 557 -85.82 4.44 25.17
C GLU A 557 -87.20 3.82 24.93
N VAL A 558 -87.25 2.58 24.41
CA VAL A 558 -88.49 1.81 24.24
C VAL A 558 -89.13 1.47 25.59
N GLY A 559 -88.33 1.09 26.59
CA GLY A 559 -88.80 0.79 27.95
C GLY A 559 -89.40 2.01 28.65
N ASP A 560 -88.75 3.17 28.53
CA ASP A 560 -89.21 4.45 29.06
C ASP A 560 -90.50 4.91 28.37
N TYR A 561 -90.58 4.75 27.05
CA TYR A 561 -91.81 5.02 26.29
C TYR A 561 -92.96 4.10 26.70
N GLN A 562 -92.68 2.81 26.96
CA GLN A 562 -93.67 1.87 27.48
C GLN A 562 -94.15 2.26 28.88
N LEU A 563 -93.26 2.67 29.79
CA LEU A 563 -93.63 3.14 31.13
C LEU A 563 -94.46 4.42 31.07
N GLN A 564 -94.13 5.36 30.17
CA GLN A 564 -94.90 6.57 29.96
C GLN A 564 -96.30 6.25 29.42
N THR A 565 -96.39 5.40 28.39
CA THR A 565 -97.68 4.98 27.81
C THR A 565 -98.53 4.24 28.85
N ILE A 566 -97.92 3.40 29.69
CA ILE A 566 -98.60 2.73 30.81
C ILE A 566 -99.10 3.75 31.85
N SER A 567 -98.33 4.80 32.15
CA SER A 567 -98.74 5.88 33.05
C SER A 567 -99.93 6.66 32.48
N GLU A 568 -99.92 6.96 31.18
CA GLU A 568 -101.03 7.62 30.48
C GLU A 568 -102.28 6.72 30.45
N MET A 569 -102.13 5.41 30.23
CA MET A 569 -103.24 4.43 30.31
C MET A 569 -103.82 4.34 31.73
N ARG A 570 -102.99 4.40 32.77
CA ARG A 570 -103.47 4.46 34.16
C ARG A 570 -104.27 5.73 34.41
N GLN A 571 -103.81 6.86 33.90
CA GLN A 571 -104.49 8.14 34.05
C GLN A 571 -105.85 8.16 33.32
N THR A 572 -105.94 7.59 32.12
CA THR A 572 -107.21 7.48 31.39
C THR A 572 -108.18 6.50 32.06
N LEU A 573 -107.72 5.36 32.56
CA LEU A 573 -108.53 4.43 33.36
C LEU A 573 -109.03 5.07 34.65
N GLN A 574 -108.17 5.81 35.36
CA GLN A 574 -108.54 6.53 36.57
C GLN A 574 -109.58 7.62 36.27
N ASN A 575 -109.47 8.30 35.13
CA ASN A 575 -110.47 9.26 34.66
C ASN A 575 -111.81 8.60 34.28
N LEU A 576 -111.80 7.38 33.72
CA LEU A 576 -113.00 6.60 33.37
C LEU A 576 -113.72 6.06 34.62
N ILE A 577 -112.98 5.61 35.63
CA ILE A 577 -113.52 5.15 36.93
C ILE A 577 -114.03 6.34 37.76
N SER A 578 -113.45 7.54 37.57
CA SER A 578 -113.84 8.75 38.29
C SER A 578 -115.00 9.52 37.63
N GLN A 579 -115.62 9.00 36.56
CA GLN A 579 -116.87 9.57 36.05
C GLN A 579 -118.04 9.06 36.90
N PRO A 580 -118.71 9.92 37.69
CA PRO A 580 -119.97 9.53 38.30
C PRO A 580 -121.02 9.41 37.20
N GLU A 581 -121.76 8.31 37.20
CA GLU A 581 -123.04 8.19 36.53
C GLU A 581 -123.90 9.42 36.87
N LEU A 582 -124.11 10.31 35.90
CA LEU A 582 -125.24 11.23 35.91
C LEU A 582 -126.38 10.53 35.15
N ILE A 583 -127.19 9.77 35.88
CA ILE A 583 -128.52 9.34 35.43
C ILE A 583 -129.57 10.31 35.99
N ALA A 584 -130.52 10.65 35.11
CA ALA A 584 -131.78 11.41 35.27
C ALA A 584 -131.65 12.95 35.39
N SER A 585 -132.33 13.76 34.56
CA SER A 585 -133.62 13.62 33.85
C SER A 585 -133.59 14.11 32.41
#